data_AF-A0AAN7R865-F1
#
_entry.id   AF-A0AAN7R865-F1
#
_cell.length_a   1.000
_cell.length_b   1.000
_cell.length_c   1.000
_cell.angle_alpha   90.00
_cell.angle_beta   90.00
_cell.angle_gamma   90.00
#
_symmetry.space_group_name_H-M   'P 1'
#
loop_
_entity.id
_entity.type
_entity.pdbx_description
1 polymer ?
#
loop_
_entity_poly.entity_id
_entity_poly.type
_entity_poly.pdbx_seq_one_letter_code
_entity_poly.pdbx_strand_id
1 'polypeptide(L)'
;MLLYLFFSCFSFILFLKSLHLKFRPSRASELTLFSFWTLKDPYIISSSKFASDFDVPRSHLCQIPFKMSIIKASLNPKLENVKETEEEMSVLDLPELALECILERLPPGGLFSMASVCNSLRKRCMSDHLWKRHMDQKWGRVIGQAAYREWKCFIASRRDCGCLRQGKLKGLMKFLRFLPFSWIKSKLDNGEKKRNPHPTDSTMSWYLALETGKFWFPAQVYNRENGHVGFMLSCYDADLSYDARTDTFQARYPPHGRRAAATESGVTWDRLRAPPVNTLPHDLHRSSCLSDLRPGDHIEIQWRRNKGFPYGWWYGVVGHLESCDGSEVYCQCHDSDVVMLLFNHYAVGSRWRQMTIDRRNHREEGNEADGFYGGIRKIDSKEEVSTWKQLWPSEVLE
;
A
#
# COMPACT_ATOMS: atom_id res chain seq x y z
N MET A 1 -33.94 -32.84 49.84
CA MET A 1 -33.61 -32.26 48.52
C MET A 1 -33.53 -30.73 48.49
N LEU A 2 -34.29 -29.99 49.30
CA LEU A 2 -34.18 -28.50 49.37
C LEU A 2 -32.88 -27.99 50.01
N LEU A 3 -32.31 -28.72 50.98
CA LEU A 3 -31.03 -28.35 51.60
C LEU A 3 -29.83 -28.50 50.64
N TYR A 4 -29.86 -29.48 49.72
CA TYR A 4 -28.75 -29.71 48.78
C TYR A 4 -28.66 -28.60 47.71
N LEU A 5 -29.81 -28.08 47.27
CA LEU A 5 -29.90 -26.90 46.39
C LEU A 5 -29.38 -25.62 47.07
N PHE A 6 -29.61 -25.46 48.38
CA PHE A 6 -29.10 -24.31 49.13
C PHE A 6 -27.57 -24.34 49.27
N PHE A 7 -26.98 -25.51 49.53
CA PHE A 7 -25.52 -25.66 49.61
C PHE A 7 -24.84 -25.53 48.25
N SER A 8 -25.43 -26.04 47.15
CA SER A 8 -24.85 -25.87 45.80
C SER A 8 -24.89 -24.42 45.31
N CYS A 9 -25.94 -23.66 45.66
CA CYS A 9 -26.06 -22.24 45.28
C CYS A 9 -25.12 -21.34 46.10
N PHE A 10 -24.86 -21.66 47.37
CA PHE A 10 -23.93 -20.90 48.20
C PHE A 10 -22.47 -21.01 47.73
N SER A 11 -22.05 -22.18 47.24
CA SER A 11 -20.72 -22.37 46.65
C SER A 11 -20.55 -21.55 45.37
N PHE A 12 -21.60 -21.40 44.56
CA PHE A 12 -21.56 -20.62 43.31
C PHE A 12 -21.49 -19.11 43.57
N ILE A 13 -22.19 -18.61 44.60
CA ILE A 13 -22.16 -17.19 45.01
C ILE A 13 -20.82 -16.82 45.67
N LEU A 14 -20.21 -17.72 46.44
CA LEU A 14 -18.88 -17.50 47.02
C LEU A 14 -17.77 -17.52 45.96
N PHE A 15 -17.90 -18.35 44.90
CA PHE A 15 -16.97 -18.35 43.77
C PHE A 15 -17.07 -17.05 42.93
N LEU A 16 -18.28 -16.54 42.68
CA LEU A 16 -18.47 -15.25 42.01
C LEU A 16 -17.96 -14.05 42.84
N LYS A 17 -18.05 -14.11 44.17
CA LYS A 17 -17.46 -13.09 45.06
C LYS A 17 -15.93 -13.17 45.14
N SER A 18 -15.33 -14.34 44.92
CA SER A 18 -13.86 -14.48 44.82
C SER A 18 -13.29 -13.91 43.52
N LEU A 19 -14.09 -13.79 42.46
CA LEU A 19 -13.70 -13.19 41.18
C LEU A 19 -13.77 -11.65 41.20
N HIS A 20 -14.33 -11.07 42.25
CA HIS A 20 -14.41 -9.64 42.49
C HIS A 20 -13.69 -9.28 43.80
N LEU A 21 -12.34 -9.27 43.79
CA LEU A 21 -11.49 -8.22 44.38
C LEU A 21 -10.02 -8.68 44.43
N LYS A 22 -9.19 -8.09 43.55
CA LYS A 22 -8.00 -7.29 43.89
C LYS A 22 -7.22 -6.99 42.61
N PHE A 23 -7.51 -5.86 41.96
CA PHE A 23 -6.42 -5.03 41.46
C PHE A 23 -6.67 -3.60 41.91
N ARG A 24 -5.69 -3.10 42.64
CA ARG A 24 -5.68 -1.86 43.40
C ARG A 24 -5.45 -0.69 42.43
N PRO A 25 -6.29 0.36 42.42
CA PRO A 25 -5.99 1.56 41.67
C PRO A 25 -5.02 2.43 42.48
N SER A 26 -3.87 2.76 41.91
CA SER A 26 -3.04 3.86 42.40
C SER A 26 -3.39 5.13 41.61
N ARG A 27 -4.19 5.97 42.27
CA ARG A 27 -4.25 7.46 42.23
C ARG A 27 -2.90 8.08 41.81
N ALA A 28 -2.74 9.18 41.05
CA ALA A 28 -3.54 10.24 40.40
C ALA A 28 -2.66 10.73 39.20
N SER A 29 -3.04 11.56 38.23
CA SER A 29 -3.81 12.81 38.29
C SER A 29 -4.20 13.30 36.88
N GLU A 30 -5.41 13.83 36.78
CA GLU A 30 -5.86 14.94 35.93
C GLU A 30 -5.99 14.74 34.41
N LEU A 31 -7.19 14.28 34.06
CA LEU A 31 -7.96 14.82 32.94
C LEU A 31 -8.44 16.24 33.30
N THR A 32 -8.09 17.23 32.47
CA THR A 32 -8.82 18.51 32.40
C THR A 32 -9.55 18.58 31.07
N LEU A 33 -10.87 18.39 31.13
CA LEU A 33 -11.83 18.79 30.11
C LEU A 33 -12.11 20.28 30.26
N PHE A 34 -11.90 21.09 29.22
CA PHE A 34 -12.59 22.37 28.89
C PHE A 34 -12.02 22.80 27.52
N SER A 35 -12.71 23.39 26.54
CA SER A 35 -14.10 23.76 26.26
C SER A 35 -14.11 24.29 24.82
N PHE A 36 -15.20 24.06 24.08
CA PHE A 36 -15.56 24.83 22.88
C PHE A 36 -15.58 26.33 23.19
N TRP A 37 -14.92 27.20 22.41
CA TRP A 37 -15.37 28.55 22.03
C TRP A 37 -14.58 29.04 20.80
N THR A 38 -15.16 30.01 20.11
CA THR A 38 -15.10 30.31 18.68
C THR A 38 -14.15 31.45 18.28
N LEU A 39 -13.62 31.38 17.05
CA LEU A 39 -13.45 32.44 16.02
C LEU A 39 -12.64 33.74 16.33
N LYS A 40 -11.47 33.89 15.67
CA LYS A 40 -11.03 34.99 14.76
C LYS A 40 -9.49 35.21 14.76
N ASP A 41 -8.89 34.96 13.59
CA ASP A 41 -7.75 35.58 12.83
C ASP A 41 -6.85 36.69 13.46
N PRO A 42 -5.75 37.13 12.77
CA PRO A 42 -4.59 36.45 12.18
C PRO A 42 -3.26 37.18 12.60
N TYR A 43 -2.20 37.16 11.77
CA TYR A 43 -0.85 37.82 11.85
C TYR A 43 0.31 36.85 12.15
N ILE A 44 0.99 36.33 11.11
CA ILE A 44 2.14 36.88 10.35
C ILE A 44 3.45 36.90 11.16
N ILE A 45 4.42 36.11 10.70
CA ILE A 45 5.90 36.29 10.56
C ILE A 45 6.40 34.88 10.16
N SER A 46 6.83 34.53 8.94
CA SER A 46 7.86 35.03 8.00
C SER A 46 9.30 34.91 8.49
N SER A 47 9.94 33.78 8.17
CA SER A 47 11.29 33.65 7.56
C SER A 47 11.75 32.18 7.69
N SER A 48 12.60 31.55 6.87
CA SER A 48 13.00 31.73 5.47
C SER A 48 13.90 30.53 5.11
N LYS A 49 13.76 30.02 3.88
CA LYS A 49 14.79 29.38 3.03
C LYS A 49 15.45 28.08 3.50
N PHE A 50 15.11 26.98 2.81
CA PHE A 50 16.08 26.21 2.02
C PHE A 50 15.39 25.79 0.72
N ALA A 51 15.82 26.40 -0.38
CA ALA A 51 15.46 26.03 -1.73
C ALA A 51 16.55 25.10 -2.28
N SER A 52 16.16 24.00 -2.89
CA SER A 52 17.00 23.25 -3.81
C SER A 52 16.20 23.04 -5.10
N ASP A 53 16.79 23.53 -6.17
CA ASP A 53 16.25 23.69 -7.52
C ASP A 53 15.80 22.36 -8.16
N PHE A 54 14.57 22.36 -8.68
CA PHE A 54 14.19 21.60 -9.86
C PHE A 54 13.15 22.41 -10.63
N ASP A 55 13.64 23.20 -11.58
CA ASP A 55 12.83 23.96 -12.54
C ASP A 55 12.06 23.00 -13.46
N VAL A 56 10.74 22.93 -13.25
CA VAL A 56 9.79 22.41 -14.24
C VAL A 56 9.01 23.60 -14.79
N PRO A 57 9.04 23.87 -16.12
CA PRO A 57 8.32 25.01 -16.67
C PRO A 57 6.82 24.88 -16.43
N ARG A 58 6.27 25.86 -15.71
CA ARG A 58 4.84 26.08 -15.55
C ARG A 58 4.25 26.43 -16.92
N SER A 59 3.83 25.42 -17.67
CA SER A 59 3.16 25.64 -18.95
C SER A 59 1.85 26.37 -18.72
N HIS A 60 1.77 27.56 -19.32
CA HIS A 60 0.57 28.37 -19.37
C HIS A 60 -0.58 27.53 -19.91
N LEU A 61 -1.70 27.50 -19.17
CA LEU A 61 -2.98 26.99 -19.66
C LEU A 61 -3.38 27.82 -20.88
N CYS A 62 -3.03 27.35 -22.07
CA CYS A 62 -3.55 27.88 -23.31
C CYS A 62 -5.01 27.44 -23.39
N GLN A 63 -5.92 28.33 -22.98
CA GLN A 63 -7.34 28.17 -23.24
C GLN A 63 -7.56 28.35 -24.74
N ILE A 64 -7.51 27.25 -25.49
CA ILE A 64 -7.94 27.23 -26.89
C ILE A 64 -9.47 27.13 -26.89
N PRO A 65 -10.22 28.12 -27.40
CA PRO A 65 -11.66 28.03 -27.51
C PRO A 65 -12.00 27.12 -28.70
N PHE A 66 -12.26 25.85 -28.46
CA PHE A 66 -12.85 24.98 -29.49
C PHE A 66 -14.34 25.30 -29.65
N LYS A 67 -14.65 26.09 -30.68
CA LYS A 67 -16.02 26.37 -31.11
C LYS A 67 -16.49 25.20 -31.99
N MET A 68 -17.13 24.19 -31.41
CA MET A 68 -17.76 23.12 -32.21
C MET A 68 -19.18 23.51 -32.62
N SER A 69 -19.43 23.54 -33.93
CA SER A 69 -20.77 23.59 -34.49
C SER A 69 -21.28 22.17 -34.72
N ILE A 70 -22.49 21.87 -34.25
CA ILE A 70 -23.17 20.60 -34.52
C ILE A 70 -23.86 20.75 -35.87
N ILE A 71 -23.27 20.18 -36.93
CA ILE A 71 -23.93 20.10 -38.24
C ILE A 71 -24.94 18.95 -38.18
N LYS A 72 -26.24 19.29 -38.14
CA LYS A 72 -27.32 18.37 -38.47
C LYS A 72 -27.37 18.23 -39.99
N ALA A 73 -27.07 17.04 -40.51
CA ALA A 73 -27.21 16.75 -41.94
C ALA A 73 -28.70 16.64 -42.31
N SER A 74 -29.20 17.61 -43.10
CA SER A 74 -30.41 17.46 -43.91
C SER A 74 -30.02 17.30 -45.37
N LEU A 75 -30.40 16.18 -45.98
CA LEU A 75 -30.18 15.88 -47.40
C LEU A 75 -31.02 16.79 -48.30
N ASN A 76 -30.39 17.46 -49.27
CA ASN A 76 -30.94 17.73 -50.60
C ASN A 76 -29.79 17.97 -51.61
N PRO A 77 -29.91 17.55 -52.88
CA PRO A 77 -28.76 17.43 -53.77
C PRO A 77 -28.61 18.60 -54.77
N LYS A 78 -27.37 18.75 -55.25
CA LYS A 78 -26.88 19.49 -56.43
C LYS A 78 -26.75 21.02 -56.32
N LEU A 79 -25.50 21.47 -56.17
CA LEU A 79 -24.81 22.20 -57.24
C LEU A 79 -23.29 22.08 -57.03
N GLU A 80 -22.62 21.64 -58.07
CA GLU A 80 -21.17 21.47 -58.16
C GLU A 80 -20.51 22.85 -58.05
N ASN A 81 -19.84 23.11 -56.93
CA ASN A 81 -18.87 24.17 -56.79
C ASN A 81 -17.65 23.54 -56.11
N VAL A 82 -16.56 23.39 -56.87
CA VAL A 82 -15.25 23.03 -56.35
C VAL A 82 -14.81 24.18 -55.45
N LYS A 83 -15.21 24.11 -54.18
CA LYS A 83 -14.50 24.79 -53.10
C LYS A 83 -13.40 23.84 -52.69
N GLU A 84 -12.16 24.28 -52.84
CA GLU A 84 -11.01 23.75 -52.10
C GLU A 84 -11.47 23.63 -50.64
N THR A 85 -11.80 22.40 -50.27
CA THR A 85 -12.21 22.10 -48.91
C THR A 85 -10.89 22.09 -48.18
N GLU A 86 -10.62 23.12 -47.37
CA GLU A 86 -9.55 23.07 -46.39
C GLU A 86 -9.78 21.76 -45.62
N GLU A 87 -9.01 20.72 -45.94
CA GLU A 87 -9.07 19.45 -45.25
C GLU A 87 -8.64 19.75 -43.82
N GLU A 88 -9.61 19.96 -42.93
CA GLU A 88 -9.37 20.14 -41.51
C GLU A 88 -8.63 18.90 -41.02
N MET A 89 -7.30 19.01 -40.88
CA MET A 89 -6.46 17.91 -40.40
C MET A 89 -6.94 17.53 -39.00
N SER A 90 -7.46 16.32 -38.88
CA SER A 90 -7.83 15.73 -37.61
C SER A 90 -6.58 15.23 -36.87
N VAL A 91 -6.64 15.24 -35.54
CA VAL A 91 -5.64 14.54 -34.71
C VAL A 91 -5.55 13.04 -35.06
N LEU A 92 -6.63 12.47 -35.60
CA LEU A 92 -6.66 11.08 -36.07
C LEU A 92 -5.91 10.85 -37.38
N ASP A 93 -5.60 11.93 -38.11
CA ASP A 93 -4.87 11.88 -39.37
C ASP A 93 -3.35 11.90 -39.14
N LEU A 94 -2.92 12.04 -37.88
CA LEU A 94 -1.52 11.90 -37.49
C LEU A 94 -1.03 10.46 -37.71
N PRO A 95 0.27 10.27 -38.02
CA PRO A 95 0.89 8.95 -38.04
C PRO A 95 0.67 8.19 -36.73
N GLU A 96 0.48 6.87 -36.82
CA GLU A 96 0.13 6.01 -35.67
C GLU A 96 1.05 6.23 -34.46
N LEU A 97 2.36 6.25 -34.68
CA LEU A 97 3.38 6.45 -33.65
C LEU A 97 3.31 7.83 -32.99
N ALA A 98 2.99 8.88 -33.77
CA ALA A 98 2.84 10.23 -33.23
C ALA A 98 1.62 10.32 -32.32
N LEU A 99 0.51 9.71 -32.73
CA LEU A 99 -0.70 9.65 -31.92
C LEU A 99 -0.49 8.80 -30.65
N GLU A 100 0.19 7.66 -30.73
CA GLU A 100 0.56 6.87 -29.56
C GLU A 100 1.44 7.65 -28.58
N CYS A 101 2.46 8.36 -29.08
CA CYS A 101 3.34 9.18 -28.24
C CYS A 101 2.58 10.31 -27.52
N ILE A 102 1.58 10.91 -28.17
CA ILE A 102 0.71 11.91 -27.54
C ILE A 102 -0.11 11.26 -26.43
N LEU A 103 -0.75 10.13 -26.72
CA LEU A 103 -1.60 9.43 -25.76
C LEU A 103 -0.81 8.92 -24.55
N GLU A 104 0.40 8.40 -24.75
CA GLU A 104 1.27 7.89 -23.66
C GLU A 104 1.70 8.99 -22.67
N ARG A 105 1.72 10.25 -23.11
CA ARG A 105 2.06 11.40 -22.26
C ARG A 105 0.88 11.92 -21.45
N LEU A 106 -0.35 11.48 -21.75
CA LEU A 106 -1.54 11.94 -21.02
C LEU A 106 -1.57 11.32 -19.63
N PRO A 107 -1.99 12.06 -18.59
CA PRO A 107 -2.31 11.45 -17.31
C PRO A 107 -3.54 10.54 -17.45
N PRO A 108 -3.82 9.66 -16.46
CA PRO A 108 -4.99 8.78 -16.48
C PRO A 108 -6.32 9.51 -16.79
N GLY A 109 -6.54 10.70 -16.20
CA GLY A 109 -7.72 11.52 -16.49
C GLY A 109 -7.80 12.03 -17.94
N GLY A 110 -6.64 12.30 -18.56
CA GLY A 110 -6.52 12.68 -19.97
C GLY A 110 -6.86 11.51 -20.89
N LEU A 111 -6.36 10.30 -20.59
CA LEU A 111 -6.72 9.07 -21.31
C LEU A 111 -8.24 8.82 -21.25
N PHE A 112 -8.86 8.99 -20.08
CA PHE A 112 -10.32 8.88 -19.95
C PHE A 112 -11.08 9.89 -20.80
N SER A 113 -10.61 11.14 -20.80
CA SER A 113 -11.22 12.22 -21.57
C SER A 113 -11.14 11.91 -23.07
N MET A 114 -9.97 11.50 -23.56
CA MET A 114 -9.79 11.11 -24.97
C MET A 114 -10.59 9.87 -25.37
N ALA A 115 -10.74 8.89 -24.46
CA ALA A 115 -11.57 7.71 -24.69
C ALA A 115 -13.08 8.03 -24.90
N SER A 116 -13.51 9.23 -24.49
CA SER A 116 -14.89 9.68 -24.64
C SER A 116 -15.19 10.38 -25.97
N VAL A 117 -14.15 10.83 -26.70
CA VAL A 117 -14.27 11.65 -27.91
C VAL A 117 -14.82 10.85 -29.10
N CYS A 118 -14.21 9.71 -29.42
CA CYS A 118 -14.65 8.86 -30.53
C CYS A 118 -14.31 7.38 -30.31
N ASN A 119 -14.85 6.48 -31.14
CA ASN A 119 -14.60 5.04 -31.02
C ASN A 119 -13.13 4.63 -31.26
N SER A 120 -12.42 5.35 -32.13
CA SER A 120 -11.00 5.09 -32.41
C SER A 120 -10.15 5.39 -31.17
N LEU A 121 -10.25 6.61 -30.63
CA LEU A 121 -9.54 7.02 -29.41
C LEU A 121 -9.94 6.17 -28.21
N ARG A 122 -11.22 5.76 -28.10
CA ARG A 122 -11.64 4.83 -27.05
C ARG A 122 -10.82 3.54 -27.05
N LYS A 123 -10.65 2.90 -28.21
CA LYS A 123 -9.89 1.65 -28.30
C LYS A 123 -8.42 1.87 -27.90
N ARG A 124 -7.81 2.95 -28.38
CA ARG A 124 -6.40 3.29 -28.09
C ARG A 124 -6.19 3.65 -26.63
N CYS A 125 -6.96 4.58 -26.08
CA CYS A 125 -6.83 5.05 -24.70
C CYS A 125 -7.19 3.98 -23.64
N MET A 126 -7.86 2.90 -24.03
CA MET A 126 -8.17 1.76 -23.15
C MET A 126 -7.19 0.58 -23.31
N SER A 127 -6.15 0.73 -24.15
CA SER A 127 -5.17 -0.32 -24.41
C SER A 127 -4.20 -0.50 -23.22
N ASP A 128 -3.84 -1.75 -22.91
CA ASP A 128 -3.10 -2.06 -21.68
C ASP A 128 -1.69 -1.45 -21.64
N HIS A 129 -1.04 -1.21 -22.79
CA HIS A 129 0.32 -0.68 -22.82
C HIS A 129 0.40 0.76 -22.27
N LEU A 130 -0.58 1.62 -22.58
CA LEU A 130 -0.65 2.98 -22.04
C LEU A 130 -0.86 2.97 -20.51
N TRP A 131 -1.63 2.01 -20.01
CA TRP A 131 -1.92 1.89 -18.58
C TRP A 131 -0.81 1.21 -17.78
N LYS A 132 0.00 0.35 -18.41
CA LYS A 132 1.13 -0.33 -17.77
C LYS A 132 2.13 0.67 -17.20
N ARG A 133 2.48 1.69 -17.97
CA ARG A 133 3.38 2.75 -17.51
C ARG A 133 2.83 3.48 -16.27
N HIS A 134 1.56 3.89 -16.30
CA HIS A 134 0.94 4.54 -15.15
C HIS A 134 0.85 3.63 -13.92
N MET A 135 0.58 2.35 -14.14
CA MET A 135 0.57 1.35 -13.08
C MET A 135 1.95 1.23 -12.42
N ASP A 136 2.99 1.03 -13.22
CA ASP A 136 4.35 0.84 -12.72
C ASP A 136 4.85 2.10 -11.98
N GLN A 137 4.55 3.29 -12.52
CA GLN A 137 4.98 4.56 -11.93
C GLN A 137 4.31 4.88 -10.59
N LYS A 138 2.99 4.69 -10.47
CA LYS A 138 2.25 5.03 -9.24
C LYS A 138 2.24 3.89 -8.25
N TRP A 139 1.95 2.68 -8.72
CA TRP A 139 1.62 1.54 -7.87
C TRP A 139 2.75 0.53 -7.76
N GLY A 140 3.69 0.49 -8.71
CA GLY A 140 4.71 -0.56 -8.83
C GLY A 140 5.58 -0.80 -7.59
N ARG A 141 5.70 0.18 -6.69
CA ARG A 141 6.41 0.03 -5.40
C ARG A 141 5.62 -0.72 -4.33
N VAL A 142 4.28 -0.69 -4.41
CA VAL A 142 3.37 -1.16 -3.35
C VAL A 142 2.64 -2.43 -3.78
N ILE A 143 2.34 -2.59 -5.07
CA ILE A 143 1.63 -3.77 -5.58
C ILE A 143 2.61 -4.84 -6.04
N GLY A 144 2.32 -6.09 -5.67
CA GLY A 144 3.06 -7.27 -6.11
C GLY A 144 2.14 -8.33 -6.70
N GLN A 145 2.71 -9.52 -6.94
CA GLN A 145 1.95 -10.67 -7.46
C GLN A 145 0.78 -11.08 -6.55
N ALA A 146 0.96 -10.97 -5.23
CA ALA A 146 -0.11 -11.23 -4.27
C ALA A 146 -1.30 -10.28 -4.47
N ALA A 147 -1.05 -8.98 -4.66
CA ALA A 147 -2.09 -7.99 -4.93
C ALA A 147 -2.81 -8.25 -6.26
N TYR A 148 -2.08 -8.68 -7.29
CA TYR A 148 -2.68 -9.05 -8.57
C TYR A 148 -3.59 -10.28 -8.44
N ARG A 149 -3.14 -11.33 -7.73
CA ARG A 149 -3.97 -12.53 -7.46
C ARG A 149 -5.23 -12.17 -6.69
N GLU A 150 -5.13 -11.34 -5.67
CA GLU A 150 -6.28 -10.88 -4.89
C GLU A 150 -7.28 -10.11 -5.76
N TRP A 151 -6.79 -9.23 -6.63
CA TRP A 151 -7.63 -8.54 -7.58
C TRP A 151 -8.38 -9.50 -8.52
N LYS A 152 -7.70 -10.56 -9.00
CA LYS A 152 -8.30 -11.61 -9.85
C LYS A 152 -9.41 -12.37 -9.12
N CYS A 153 -9.21 -12.69 -7.85
CA CYS A 153 -10.26 -13.27 -6.98
C CYS A 153 -11.43 -12.31 -6.77
N PHE A 154 -11.13 -11.03 -6.53
CA PHE A 154 -12.14 -9.98 -6.35
C PHE A 154 -13.03 -9.78 -7.59
N ILE A 155 -12.46 -9.83 -8.80
CA ILE A 155 -13.27 -9.73 -10.02
C ILE A 155 -14.06 -11.01 -10.30
N ALA A 156 -13.53 -12.19 -9.98
CA ALA A 156 -14.20 -13.48 -10.17
C ALA A 156 -15.43 -13.61 -9.26
N SER A 157 -15.28 -13.35 -7.96
CA SER A 157 -16.39 -13.36 -7.00
C SER A 157 -17.52 -12.40 -7.38
N ARG A 158 -17.21 -11.28 -8.04
CA ARG A 158 -18.22 -10.35 -8.56
C ARG A 158 -18.97 -10.84 -9.78
N ARG A 159 -18.39 -11.75 -10.57
CA ARG A 159 -19.05 -12.37 -11.72
C ARG A 159 -20.00 -13.48 -11.26
N ASP A 160 -19.59 -14.25 -10.26
CA ASP A 160 -20.35 -15.39 -9.74
C ASP A 160 -21.59 -14.97 -8.93
N CYS A 161 -21.57 -13.78 -8.31
CA CYS A 161 -22.72 -13.18 -7.62
C CYS A 161 -23.87 -12.70 -8.54
N GLY A 162 -23.97 -13.22 -9.77
CA GLY A 162 -25.19 -13.18 -10.60
C GLY A 162 -25.78 -11.79 -10.93
N CYS A 163 -25.58 -11.32 -12.16
CA CYS A 163 -26.56 -10.52 -12.91
C CYS A 163 -27.32 -9.38 -12.18
N LEU A 164 -26.68 -8.56 -11.34
CA LEU A 164 -27.35 -7.38 -10.76
C LEU A 164 -26.57 -6.07 -10.80
N ARG A 165 -25.39 -6.02 -11.44
CA ARG A 165 -24.62 -4.76 -11.55
C ARG A 165 -23.83 -4.57 -12.85
N GLN A 166 -24.40 -4.95 -14.01
CA GLN A 166 -23.86 -4.50 -15.30
C GLN A 166 -23.86 -2.95 -15.44
N GLY A 167 -24.54 -2.24 -14.53
CA GLY A 167 -24.46 -0.78 -14.35
C GLY A 167 -23.22 -0.24 -13.59
N LYS A 168 -22.33 -1.07 -13.02
CA LYS A 168 -21.19 -0.58 -12.20
C LYS A 168 -19.99 -0.07 -13.00
N LEU A 169 -19.78 -0.51 -14.24
CA LEU A 169 -18.80 0.12 -15.14
C LEU A 169 -19.26 1.52 -15.60
N LYS A 170 -20.57 1.72 -15.78
CA LYS A 170 -21.17 3.08 -15.89
C LYS A 170 -20.99 3.88 -14.58
N GLY A 171 -20.93 3.20 -13.44
CA GLY A 171 -20.64 3.77 -12.13
C GLY A 171 -19.19 4.25 -11.96
N LEU A 172 -18.19 3.55 -12.51
CA LEU A 172 -16.78 3.98 -12.53
C LEU A 172 -16.61 5.30 -13.29
N MET A 173 -17.29 5.47 -14.42
CA MET A 173 -17.38 6.76 -15.13
C MET A 173 -18.05 7.87 -14.31
N LYS A 174 -18.85 7.54 -13.28
CA LYS A 174 -19.47 8.52 -12.36
C LYS A 174 -18.49 9.02 -11.28
N PHE A 175 -17.35 8.35 -11.06
CA PHE A 175 -16.29 8.77 -10.11
C PHE A 175 -15.38 9.85 -10.69
N LEU A 176 -15.48 10.15 -11.98
CA LEU A 176 -14.87 11.33 -12.61
C LEU A 176 -15.43 12.66 -12.07
N ARG A 177 -16.41 12.64 -11.16
CA ARG A 177 -16.92 13.81 -10.44
C ARG A 177 -16.07 14.23 -9.23
N PHE A 178 -15.02 13.48 -8.89
CA PHE A 178 -14.08 13.82 -7.82
C PHE A 178 -12.76 14.42 -8.35
N LEU A 179 -12.59 14.54 -9.67
CA LEU A 179 -11.56 15.35 -10.31
C LEU A 179 -12.13 16.76 -10.57
N PRO A 180 -11.33 17.84 -10.54
CA PRO A 180 -11.84 19.22 -10.52
C PRO A 180 -12.50 19.71 -11.83
N PHE A 181 -12.79 18.83 -12.79
CA PHE A 181 -13.46 19.19 -14.03
C PHE A 181 -14.85 18.55 -14.12
N SER A 182 -15.82 19.31 -13.61
CA SER A 182 -17.24 18.98 -13.53
C SER A 182 -18.00 19.42 -14.79
N TRP A 183 -17.81 18.75 -15.93
CA TRP A 183 -18.75 18.88 -17.04
C TRP A 183 -18.75 17.58 -17.84
N ILE A 184 -19.82 16.79 -17.69
CA ILE A 184 -20.47 15.97 -18.73
C ILE A 184 -21.69 15.30 -18.05
N LYS A 185 -22.87 15.88 -18.27
CA LYS A 185 -24.15 15.17 -18.14
C LYS A 185 -24.43 14.57 -19.51
N SER A 186 -24.25 13.27 -19.70
CA SER A 186 -24.75 12.60 -20.89
C SER A 186 -26.16 12.07 -20.64
N LYS A 187 -27.12 12.56 -21.44
CA LYS A 187 -28.49 12.04 -21.56
C LYS A 187 -28.40 10.56 -21.96
N LEU A 188 -28.97 9.67 -21.14
CA LEU A 188 -28.99 8.24 -21.39
C LEU A 188 -30.23 7.90 -22.24
N ASP A 189 -30.00 7.57 -23.50
CA ASP A 189 -31.01 6.95 -24.35
C ASP A 189 -31.07 5.44 -24.08
N ASN A 190 -32.29 4.91 -24.03
CA ASN A 190 -32.62 3.58 -23.52
C ASN A 190 -32.68 2.60 -24.70
N GLY A 191 -31.51 2.11 -25.12
CA GLY A 191 -31.38 1.08 -26.15
C GLY A 191 -30.61 -0.12 -25.64
N GLU A 192 -31.30 -1.25 -25.45
CA GLU A 192 -30.71 -2.56 -25.20
C GLU A 192 -29.86 -3.01 -26.39
N LYS A 193 -28.59 -2.59 -26.43
CA LYS A 193 -27.57 -3.24 -27.26
C LYS A 193 -26.74 -4.14 -26.37
N LYS A 194 -26.74 -5.45 -26.67
CA LYS A 194 -25.79 -6.44 -26.15
C LYS A 194 -24.37 -5.86 -26.26
N ARG A 195 -23.87 -5.28 -25.16
CA ARG A 195 -22.48 -4.85 -25.05
C ARG A 195 -21.68 -6.10 -24.78
N ASN A 196 -20.78 -6.44 -25.70
CA ASN A 196 -19.74 -7.44 -25.48
C ASN A 196 -19.13 -7.21 -24.08
N PRO A 197 -18.99 -8.27 -23.25
CA PRO A 197 -18.31 -8.15 -21.97
C PRO A 197 -16.85 -7.81 -22.28
N HIS A 198 -16.49 -6.53 -22.15
CA HIS A 198 -15.10 -6.10 -22.19
C HIS A 198 -14.28 -6.93 -21.18
N PRO A 199 -13.02 -7.27 -21.47
CA PRO A 199 -12.22 -8.08 -20.57
C PRO A 199 -12.18 -7.37 -19.22
N THR A 200 -12.81 -7.97 -18.22
CA THR A 200 -12.89 -7.40 -16.85
C THR A 200 -11.55 -7.54 -16.12
N ASP A 201 -10.48 -7.73 -16.90
CA ASP A 201 -9.16 -8.23 -16.58
C ASP A 201 -8.14 -7.53 -17.48
N SER A 202 -8.19 -6.19 -17.47
CA SER A 202 -7.26 -5.30 -18.18
C SER A 202 -6.46 -4.49 -17.16
N THR A 203 -5.27 -4.02 -17.54
CA THR A 203 -4.42 -3.17 -16.69
C THR A 203 -5.15 -1.90 -16.27
N MET A 204 -5.91 -1.30 -17.19
CA MET A 204 -6.80 -0.17 -16.91
C MET A 204 -7.82 -0.50 -15.81
N SER A 205 -8.46 -1.68 -15.89
CA SER A 205 -9.47 -2.09 -14.91
C SER A 205 -8.85 -2.31 -13.54
N TRP A 206 -7.62 -2.82 -13.47
CA TRP A 206 -6.86 -2.97 -12.23
C TRP A 206 -6.49 -1.61 -11.64
N TYR A 207 -5.95 -0.71 -12.46
CA TYR A 207 -5.57 0.65 -12.05
C TYR A 207 -6.77 1.38 -11.42
N LEU A 208 -7.91 1.33 -12.12
CA LEU A 208 -9.16 1.91 -11.62
C LEU A 208 -9.66 1.28 -10.33
N ALA A 209 -9.48 -0.03 -10.16
CA ALA A 209 -9.88 -0.70 -8.94
C ALA A 209 -9.09 -0.13 -7.75
N LEU A 210 -7.78 0.06 -7.93
CA LEU A 210 -6.86 0.59 -6.91
C LEU A 210 -7.20 2.03 -6.56
N GLU A 211 -7.33 2.90 -7.57
CA GLU A 211 -7.71 4.32 -7.40
C GLU A 211 -9.03 4.51 -6.65
N THR A 212 -9.95 3.55 -6.73
CA THR A 212 -11.26 3.70 -6.08
C THR A 212 -11.30 3.30 -4.62
N GLY A 213 -10.26 2.63 -4.10
CA GLY A 213 -10.26 2.15 -2.72
C GLY A 213 -11.35 1.12 -2.40
N LYS A 214 -11.90 0.45 -3.42
CA LYS A 214 -13.05 -0.46 -3.24
C LYS A 214 -12.66 -1.91 -2.98
N PHE A 215 -11.40 -2.25 -3.20
CA PHE A 215 -10.88 -3.56 -2.90
C PHE A 215 -9.64 -3.40 -2.03
N TRP A 216 -9.49 -4.34 -1.12
CA TRP A 216 -8.35 -4.42 -0.25
C TRP A 216 -7.31 -5.32 -0.91
N PHE A 217 -6.03 -4.99 -0.78
CA PHE A 217 -4.96 -5.78 -1.37
C PHE A 217 -3.78 -5.96 -0.41
N PRO A 218 -3.10 -7.11 -0.45
CA PRO A 218 -1.96 -7.37 0.42
C PRO A 218 -0.76 -6.49 0.05
N ALA A 219 -0.16 -5.88 1.07
CA ALA A 219 1.12 -5.19 1.01
C ALA A 219 1.80 -5.26 2.39
N GLN A 220 2.92 -4.55 2.58
CA GLN A 220 3.54 -4.40 3.88
C GLN A 220 3.67 -2.93 4.30
N VAL A 221 3.56 -2.70 5.61
CA VAL A 221 3.65 -1.39 6.26
C VAL A 221 4.87 -1.36 7.17
N TYR A 222 5.76 -0.40 6.93
CA TYR A 222 6.89 -0.09 7.80
C TYR A 222 6.45 0.64 9.08
N ASN A 223 7.15 0.35 10.18
CA ASN A 223 7.03 1.03 11.48
C ASN A 223 5.56 1.19 11.90
N ARG A 224 4.87 0.05 12.09
CA ARG A 224 3.47 0.02 12.57
C ARG A 224 3.29 0.93 13.79
N GLU A 225 2.12 1.57 13.88
CA GLU A 225 1.79 2.49 14.98
C GLU A 225 2.72 3.72 15.02
N ASN A 226 3.12 4.18 13.84
CA ASN A 226 3.92 5.39 13.62
C ASN A 226 5.25 5.42 14.39
N GLY A 227 5.97 4.29 14.42
CA GLY A 227 7.31 4.25 15.00
C GLY A 227 7.34 4.24 16.52
N HIS A 228 6.30 3.68 17.18
CA HIS A 228 6.44 3.30 18.58
C HIS A 228 7.73 2.50 18.79
N VAL A 229 8.47 2.84 19.84
CA VAL A 229 9.83 2.39 20.13
C VAL A 229 10.03 0.87 19.96
N GLY A 230 9.08 0.05 20.41
CA GLY A 230 9.16 -1.41 20.30
C GLY A 230 8.98 -1.98 18.88
N PHE A 231 8.62 -1.16 17.89
CA PHE A 231 8.31 -1.56 16.52
C PHE A 231 9.13 -0.78 15.48
N MET A 232 10.18 -0.06 15.90
CA MET A 232 11.05 0.62 14.94
C MET A 232 11.86 -0.38 14.14
N LEU A 233 12.13 0.00 12.88
CA LEU A 233 12.81 -0.84 11.89
C LEU A 233 12.12 -2.20 11.70
N SER A 234 10.78 -2.19 11.78
CA SER A 234 9.96 -3.37 11.53
C SER A 234 8.96 -3.16 10.39
N CYS A 235 8.51 -4.24 9.78
CA CYS A 235 7.57 -4.24 8.66
C CYS A 235 6.54 -5.36 8.83
N TYR A 236 5.27 -5.07 8.56
CA TYR A 236 4.15 -6.01 8.79
C TYR A 236 3.28 -6.18 7.56
N ASP A 237 2.82 -7.40 7.33
CA ASP A 237 1.78 -7.68 6.35
C ASP A 237 0.47 -6.98 6.75
N ALA A 238 -0.16 -6.33 5.78
CA ALA A 238 -1.47 -5.70 5.93
C ALA A 238 -2.25 -5.75 4.63
N ASP A 239 -3.56 -5.77 4.76
CA ASP A 239 -4.45 -5.42 3.65
C ASP A 239 -4.55 -3.90 3.56
N LEU A 240 -4.35 -3.34 2.38
CA LEU A 240 -4.44 -1.90 2.13
C LEU A 240 -5.66 -1.54 1.30
N SER A 241 -6.25 -0.39 1.62
CA SER A 241 -7.26 0.29 0.81
C SER A 241 -6.88 1.75 0.63
N TYR A 242 -6.75 2.19 -0.62
CA TYR A 242 -6.36 3.56 -0.96
C TYR A 242 -7.52 4.56 -0.83
N ASP A 243 -7.23 5.75 -0.32
CA ASP A 243 -8.14 6.90 -0.32
C ASP A 243 -7.59 8.04 -1.17
N ALA A 244 -8.13 8.18 -2.38
CA ALA A 244 -7.74 9.22 -3.33
C ALA A 244 -8.01 10.66 -2.85
N ARG A 245 -8.83 10.87 -1.80
CA ARG A 245 -9.11 12.22 -1.27
C ARG A 245 -7.97 12.76 -0.43
N THR A 246 -7.36 11.88 0.34
CA THR A 246 -6.28 12.21 1.27
C THR A 246 -4.91 11.81 0.71
N ASP A 247 -4.89 11.04 -0.38
CA ASP A 247 -3.69 10.40 -0.93
C ASP A 247 -2.97 9.52 0.10
N THR A 248 -3.76 8.79 0.90
CA THR A 248 -3.28 7.88 1.95
C THR A 248 -3.98 6.54 1.89
N PHE A 249 -3.59 5.64 2.79
CA PHE A 249 -4.12 4.29 2.88
C PHE A 249 -4.76 4.03 4.24
N GLN A 250 -5.79 3.18 4.22
CA GLN A 250 -6.20 2.40 5.37
C GLN A 250 -5.48 1.06 5.32
N ALA A 251 -4.79 0.71 6.41
CA ALA A 251 -4.13 -0.57 6.57
C ALA A 251 -4.90 -1.41 7.60
N ARG A 252 -5.24 -2.64 7.25
CA ARG A 252 -5.89 -3.61 8.13
C ARG A 252 -4.94 -4.77 8.37
N TYR A 253 -4.50 -4.91 9.60
CA TYR A 253 -3.55 -5.94 10.00
C TYR A 253 -4.25 -7.27 10.30
N PRO A 254 -3.58 -8.41 10.07
CA PRO A 254 -4.13 -9.72 10.42
C PRO A 254 -4.55 -9.77 11.91
N PRO A 255 -5.71 -10.36 12.22
CA PRO A 255 -6.16 -10.49 13.60
C PRO A 255 -5.24 -11.44 14.38
N HIS A 256 -5.07 -11.16 15.67
CA HIS A 256 -4.32 -12.03 16.58
C HIS A 256 -5.26 -12.60 17.66
N GLY A 257 -5.46 -13.92 17.64
CA GLY A 257 -6.36 -14.63 18.55
C GLY A 257 -7.80 -14.13 18.49
N ARG A 258 -8.35 -13.71 19.64
CA ARG A 258 -9.72 -13.18 19.77
C ARG A 258 -9.86 -11.68 19.53
N ARG A 259 -8.75 -10.96 19.35
CA ARG A 259 -8.81 -9.50 19.16
C ARG A 259 -9.14 -9.19 17.71
N ALA A 260 -9.94 -8.16 17.50
CA ALA A 260 -10.29 -7.68 16.17
C ALA A 260 -9.05 -7.25 15.39
N ALA A 261 -9.15 -7.29 14.06
CA ALA A 261 -8.12 -6.76 13.16
C ALA A 261 -7.86 -5.28 13.49
N ALA A 262 -6.62 -4.96 13.84
CA ALA A 262 -6.21 -3.57 14.03
C ALA A 262 -6.26 -2.84 12.69
N THR A 263 -6.76 -1.60 12.70
CA THR A 263 -6.80 -0.75 11.50
C THR A 263 -6.05 0.53 11.78
N GLU A 264 -5.17 0.92 10.86
CA GLU A 264 -4.42 2.17 10.87
C GLU A 264 -4.87 3.02 9.68
N SER A 265 -5.22 4.27 9.94
CA SER A 265 -5.65 5.23 8.91
C SER A 265 -4.55 6.24 8.63
N GLY A 266 -4.48 6.75 7.40
CA GLY A 266 -3.51 7.79 7.05
C GLY A 266 -2.10 7.26 6.79
N VAL A 267 -1.98 5.97 6.44
CA VAL A 267 -0.68 5.39 6.08
C VAL A 267 -0.22 6.02 4.76
N THR A 268 0.99 6.55 4.74
CA THR A 268 1.57 7.29 3.61
C THR A 268 2.37 6.37 2.69
N TRP A 269 2.57 6.80 1.44
CA TRP A 269 3.27 6.01 0.41
C TRP A 269 4.69 5.58 0.80
N ASP A 270 5.44 6.41 1.53
CA ASP A 270 6.81 6.16 1.99
C ASP A 270 6.91 5.01 2.99
N ARG A 271 5.80 4.68 3.68
CA ARG A 271 5.74 3.59 4.65
C ARG A 271 5.30 2.26 4.03
N LEU A 272 5.13 2.19 2.72
CA LEU A 272 4.58 1.01 2.05
C LEU A 272 5.60 0.34 1.15
N ARG A 273 5.51 -0.98 1.07
CA ARG A 273 6.17 -1.77 0.03
C ARG A 273 5.31 -2.96 -0.39
N ALA A 274 5.58 -3.48 -1.58
CA ALA A 274 5.12 -4.81 -1.96
C ALA A 274 5.77 -5.87 -1.03
N PRO A 275 5.07 -6.98 -0.71
CA PRO A 275 5.66 -8.06 0.07
C PRO A 275 6.84 -8.67 -0.70
N PRO A 276 8.06 -8.72 -0.12
CA PRO A 276 9.26 -9.19 -0.81
C PRO A 276 9.24 -10.72 -1.00
N VAL A 277 8.48 -11.43 -0.15
CA VAL A 277 8.34 -12.88 -0.19
C VAL A 277 6.86 -13.25 -0.18
N ASN A 278 6.51 -14.33 -0.87
CA ASN A 278 5.15 -14.87 -0.90
C ASN A 278 4.95 -15.90 0.24
N THR A 279 5.15 -15.47 1.48
CA THR A 279 4.95 -16.27 2.70
C THR A 279 3.68 -15.78 3.39
N LEU A 280 2.86 -16.68 3.96
CA LEU A 280 1.70 -16.25 4.75
C LEU A 280 2.15 -15.61 6.07
N PRO A 281 1.35 -14.70 6.67
CA PRO A 281 1.77 -13.99 7.89
C PRO A 281 2.10 -14.89 9.08
N HIS A 282 1.57 -16.10 9.16
CA HIS A 282 1.82 -17.05 10.26
C HIS A 282 2.85 -18.13 9.92
N ASP A 283 3.33 -18.16 8.68
CA ASP A 283 4.26 -19.17 8.20
C ASP A 283 5.70 -18.68 8.37
N LEU A 284 6.55 -19.57 8.86
CA LEU A 284 7.98 -19.31 8.94
C LEU A 284 8.56 -19.30 7.52
N HIS A 285 9.25 -18.22 7.17
CA HIS A 285 9.98 -18.10 5.93
C HIS A 285 11.17 -19.07 5.93
N ARG A 286 11.29 -19.83 4.84
CA ARG A 286 12.42 -20.76 4.65
C ARG A 286 13.64 -20.00 4.14
N SER A 287 14.56 -19.70 5.05
CA SER A 287 15.83 -19.01 4.77
C SER A 287 16.71 -19.84 3.84
N SER A 288 16.88 -19.40 2.59
CA SER A 288 17.83 -20.03 1.65
C SER A 288 19.20 -19.36 1.62
N CYS A 289 19.34 -18.18 2.22
CA CYS A 289 20.54 -17.34 2.15
C CYS A 289 21.55 -17.58 3.27
N LEU A 290 21.25 -18.45 4.24
CA LEU A 290 22.06 -18.59 5.47
C LEU A 290 23.51 -18.96 5.17
N SER A 291 23.76 -19.84 4.19
CA SER A 291 25.12 -20.21 3.77
C SER A 291 25.93 -19.01 3.26
N ASP A 292 25.27 -18.01 2.69
CA ASP A 292 25.92 -16.94 1.92
C ASP A 292 26.13 -15.68 2.77
N LEU A 293 25.60 -15.65 4.00
CA LEU A 293 25.70 -14.51 4.91
C LEU A 293 27.16 -14.24 5.30
N ARG A 294 27.55 -12.96 5.16
CA ARG A 294 28.86 -12.40 5.48
C ARG A 294 28.69 -11.17 6.37
N PRO A 295 29.66 -10.86 7.25
CA PRO A 295 29.65 -9.60 7.99
C PRO A 295 29.43 -8.39 7.07
N GLY A 296 28.55 -7.47 7.49
CA GLY A 296 28.12 -6.32 6.71
C GLY A 296 26.88 -6.55 5.84
N ASP A 297 26.45 -7.80 5.61
CA ASP A 297 25.22 -8.07 4.87
C ASP A 297 23.99 -7.52 5.61
N HIS A 298 23.04 -6.97 4.84
CA HIS A 298 21.76 -6.50 5.35
C HIS A 298 20.73 -7.62 5.34
N ILE A 299 19.94 -7.75 6.40
CA ILE A 299 18.97 -8.84 6.55
C ILE A 299 17.64 -8.34 7.12
N GLU A 300 16.60 -9.12 6.89
CA GLU A 300 15.40 -9.07 7.73
C GLU A 300 15.17 -10.43 8.38
N ILE A 301 14.80 -10.40 9.65
CA ILE A 301 14.40 -11.58 10.41
C ILE A 301 12.92 -11.51 10.78
N GLN A 302 12.22 -12.64 10.68
CA GLN A 302 10.88 -12.79 11.19
C GLN A 302 10.90 -12.87 12.71
N TRP A 303 10.04 -12.10 13.36
CA TRP A 303 9.79 -12.18 14.79
C TRP A 303 8.28 -12.11 15.09
N ARG A 304 7.84 -12.82 16.13
CA ARG A 304 6.47 -12.77 16.67
C ARG A 304 6.48 -12.90 18.18
N ARG A 305 5.54 -12.23 18.86
CA ARG A 305 5.44 -12.26 20.32
C ARG A 305 5.08 -13.64 20.88
N ASN A 306 4.15 -14.34 20.21
CA ASN A 306 3.79 -15.72 20.53
C ASN A 306 3.19 -16.40 19.30
N LYS A 307 2.92 -17.71 19.40
CA LYS A 307 2.45 -18.53 18.27
C LYS A 307 1.09 -18.12 17.69
N GLY A 308 0.30 -17.33 18.42
CA GLY A 308 -0.97 -16.77 17.95
C GLY A 308 -0.85 -15.42 17.25
N PHE A 309 0.35 -14.82 17.19
CA PHE A 309 0.62 -13.60 16.42
C PHE A 309 1.20 -13.94 15.04
N PRO A 310 0.89 -13.14 14.01
CA PRO A 310 1.63 -13.18 12.76
C PRO A 310 3.08 -12.71 13.00
N TYR A 311 3.99 -13.13 12.13
CA TYR A 311 5.33 -12.57 12.05
C TYR A 311 5.30 -11.15 11.49
N GLY A 312 6.12 -10.29 12.06
CA GLY A 312 6.65 -9.12 11.36
C GLY A 312 8.10 -9.37 10.96
N TRP A 313 8.66 -8.43 10.20
CA TRP A 313 10.05 -8.45 9.74
C TRP A 313 10.84 -7.36 10.42
N TRP A 314 12.00 -7.68 11.00
CA TRP A 314 12.90 -6.73 11.66
C TRP A 314 14.19 -6.63 10.87
N TYR A 315 14.61 -5.40 10.60
CA TYR A 315 15.86 -5.13 9.90
C TYR A 315 17.06 -5.27 10.83
N GLY A 316 18.10 -5.93 10.34
CA GLY A 316 19.39 -6.07 11.00
C GLY A 316 20.55 -6.11 10.02
N VAL A 317 21.74 -6.27 10.56
CA VAL A 317 22.97 -6.49 9.78
C VAL A 317 23.73 -7.69 10.34
N VAL A 318 24.44 -8.41 9.49
CA VAL A 318 25.34 -9.49 9.93
C VAL A 318 26.59 -8.86 10.55
N GLY A 319 26.91 -9.25 11.77
CA GLY A 319 28.08 -8.81 12.51
C GLY A 319 29.27 -9.75 12.37
N HIS A 320 30.40 -9.31 12.90
CA HIS A 320 31.55 -10.18 13.18
C HIS A 320 31.32 -10.95 14.48
N LEU A 321 31.86 -12.16 14.59
CA LEU A 321 31.89 -12.90 15.84
C LEU A 321 32.76 -12.17 16.88
N GLU A 322 32.49 -12.37 18.16
CA GLU A 322 33.25 -11.73 19.25
C GLU A 322 34.74 -12.08 19.22
N SER A 323 35.08 -13.26 18.69
CA SER A 323 36.46 -13.73 18.53
C SER A 323 37.17 -13.14 17.30
N CYS A 324 36.48 -12.36 16.46
CA CYS A 324 37.02 -11.77 15.24
C CYS A 324 37.32 -10.29 15.48
N ASP A 325 38.51 -9.85 15.06
CA ASP A 325 38.98 -8.47 15.15
C ASP A 325 38.39 -7.53 14.07
N GLY A 326 37.55 -8.06 13.17
CA GLY A 326 36.98 -7.30 12.07
C GLY A 326 37.92 -7.08 10.88
N SER A 327 39.08 -7.76 10.84
CA SER A 327 40.04 -7.63 9.74
C SER A 327 39.46 -8.11 8.40
N GLU A 328 39.48 -7.27 7.37
CA GLU A 328 39.01 -7.64 6.03
C GLU A 328 39.80 -8.81 5.42
N VAL A 329 41.06 -8.99 5.82
CA VAL A 329 41.98 -9.99 5.24
C VAL A 329 41.90 -11.33 5.97
N TYR A 330 41.67 -11.31 7.28
CA TYR A 330 41.72 -12.52 8.13
C TYR A 330 40.36 -12.94 8.71
N CYS A 331 39.28 -12.27 8.31
CA CYS A 331 37.93 -12.62 8.77
C CYS A 331 37.50 -14.01 8.24
N GLN A 332 37.29 -14.94 9.17
CA GLN A 332 36.75 -16.29 8.91
C GLN A 332 35.29 -16.44 9.39
N CYS A 333 34.59 -15.35 9.69
CA CYS A 333 33.21 -15.41 10.20
C CYS A 333 32.23 -16.05 9.18
N HIS A 334 32.54 -16.00 7.89
CA HIS A 334 31.73 -16.63 6.85
C HIS A 334 31.79 -18.18 6.92
N ASP A 335 32.92 -18.73 7.35
CA ASP A 335 33.15 -20.18 7.41
C ASP A 335 32.62 -20.79 8.73
N SER A 336 32.33 -19.95 9.72
CA SER A 336 31.73 -20.36 10.97
C SER A 336 30.28 -20.80 10.78
N ASP A 337 29.91 -21.86 11.49
CA ASP A 337 28.52 -22.30 11.61
C ASP A 337 27.69 -21.34 12.47
N VAL A 338 28.31 -20.42 13.21
CA VAL A 338 27.63 -19.39 13.99
C VAL A 338 27.62 -18.08 13.23
N VAL A 339 26.44 -17.48 13.07
CA VAL A 339 26.27 -16.15 12.47
C VAL A 339 25.79 -15.18 13.54
N MET A 340 26.46 -14.03 13.67
CA MET A 340 26.02 -12.95 14.54
C MET A 340 25.11 -11.98 13.78
N LEU A 341 23.94 -11.69 14.32
CA LEU A 341 23.05 -10.64 13.84
C LEU A 341 23.07 -9.46 14.80
N LEU A 342 23.12 -8.26 14.23
CA LEU A 342 23.21 -6.99 14.95
C LEU A 342 22.00 -6.11 14.61
N PHE A 343 21.40 -5.57 15.66
CA PHE A 343 20.28 -4.63 15.63
C PHE A 343 20.76 -3.30 16.24
N ASN A 344 21.53 -2.56 15.45
CA ASN A 344 22.25 -1.37 15.91
C ASN A 344 21.37 -0.21 16.37
N HIS A 345 20.05 -0.29 16.21
CA HIS A 345 19.09 0.68 16.72
C HIS A 345 18.84 0.56 18.23
N TYR A 346 19.23 -0.57 18.85
CA TYR A 346 19.21 -0.75 20.30
C TYR A 346 20.51 -0.31 20.96
N ALA A 347 20.43 0.18 22.20
CA ALA A 347 21.56 0.64 22.99
C ALA A 347 22.61 -0.44 23.26
N VAL A 348 23.86 0.00 23.44
CA VAL A 348 24.97 -0.88 23.82
C VAL A 348 24.64 -1.48 25.20
N GLY A 349 24.51 -2.79 25.28
CA GLY A 349 24.08 -3.51 26.50
C GLY A 349 22.65 -4.02 26.47
N SER A 350 21.83 -3.61 25.50
CA SER A 350 20.51 -4.19 25.29
C SER A 350 20.63 -5.64 24.82
N ARG A 351 19.87 -6.54 25.46
CA ARG A 351 19.77 -7.96 25.06
C ARG A 351 19.24 -8.17 23.64
N TRP A 352 18.57 -7.15 23.08
CA TRP A 352 18.01 -7.19 21.73
C TRP A 352 18.97 -6.70 20.66
N ARG A 353 20.12 -6.13 21.06
CA ARG A 353 21.10 -5.56 20.11
C ARG A 353 21.83 -6.64 19.33
N GLN A 354 22.04 -7.81 19.92
CA GLN A 354 22.84 -8.88 19.34
C GLN A 354 22.15 -10.22 19.53
N MET A 355 22.26 -11.08 18.53
CA MET A 355 21.83 -12.47 18.63
C MET A 355 22.72 -13.36 17.76
N THR A 356 22.77 -14.64 18.08
CA THR A 356 23.49 -15.65 17.31
C THR A 356 22.50 -16.66 16.74
N ILE A 357 22.80 -17.17 15.54
CA ILE A 357 22.02 -18.23 14.89
C ILE A 357 22.97 -19.30 14.31
N ASP A 358 22.45 -20.52 14.14
CA ASP A 358 23.16 -21.62 13.49
C ASP A 358 22.96 -21.59 11.96
N ARG A 359 24.03 -21.43 11.20
CA ARG A 359 24.03 -21.34 9.73
C ARG A 359 23.39 -22.55 9.04
N ARG A 360 23.54 -23.76 9.60
CA ARG A 360 23.15 -25.03 8.97
C ARG A 360 21.79 -25.52 9.45
N ASN A 361 21.49 -25.32 10.72
CA ASN A 361 20.36 -25.93 11.41
C ASN A 361 19.34 -24.91 11.93
N HIS A 362 19.43 -23.64 11.54
CA HIS A 362 18.51 -22.60 12.00
C HIS A 362 17.04 -23.01 11.83
N ARG A 363 16.27 -22.82 12.90
CA ARG A 363 14.81 -23.04 12.92
C ARG A 363 14.16 -21.86 13.63
N GLU A 364 12.84 -21.93 13.83
CA GLU A 364 12.22 -21.03 14.78
C GLU A 364 12.79 -21.30 16.19
N GLU A 365 13.33 -20.26 16.79
CA GLU A 365 13.88 -20.23 18.14
C GLU A 365 13.16 -19.18 18.99
N GLY A 366 13.39 -19.21 20.30
CA GLY A 366 12.78 -18.29 21.26
C GLY A 366 11.74 -18.93 22.17
N ASN A 367 11.03 -18.10 22.91
CA ASN A 367 10.15 -18.52 24.01
C ASN A 367 9.00 -17.51 24.22
N GLU A 368 8.05 -17.81 25.10
CA GLU A 368 6.89 -16.93 25.35
C GLU A 368 7.23 -15.60 26.05
N ALA A 369 8.39 -15.49 26.69
CA ALA A 369 8.85 -14.25 27.34
C ALA A 369 9.49 -13.27 26.34
N ASP A 370 10.28 -13.80 25.41
CA ASP A 370 11.09 -13.01 24.46
C ASP A 370 10.51 -13.01 23.04
N GLY A 371 9.49 -13.82 22.80
CA GLY A 371 8.96 -14.08 21.47
C GLY A 371 9.78 -15.11 20.71
N PHE A 372 9.32 -15.38 19.50
CA PHE A 372 9.88 -16.37 18.60
C PHE A 372 10.40 -15.69 17.34
N TYR A 373 11.55 -16.14 16.85
CA TYR A 373 12.18 -15.63 15.65
C TYR A 373 12.71 -16.77 14.79
N GLY A 374 12.94 -16.55 13.49
CA GLY A 374 13.59 -17.58 12.71
C GLY A 374 13.82 -17.26 11.24
N GLY A 375 12.75 -17.00 10.49
CA GLY A 375 12.85 -16.83 9.03
C GLY A 375 13.71 -15.62 8.69
N ILE A 376 14.75 -15.81 7.89
CA ILE A 376 15.73 -14.76 7.54
C ILE A 376 15.79 -14.63 6.04
N ARG A 377 15.76 -13.39 5.57
CA ARG A 377 16.08 -13.03 4.18
C ARG A 377 17.27 -12.07 4.16
N LYS A 378 18.13 -12.24 3.16
CA LYS A 378 19.15 -11.26 2.80
C LYS A 378 18.52 -10.15 1.96
N ILE A 379 18.99 -8.91 2.15
CA ILE A 379 18.58 -7.73 1.38
C ILE A 379 19.74 -7.35 0.46
N ASP A 380 19.61 -7.66 -0.83
CA ASP A 380 20.62 -7.32 -1.84
C ASP A 380 20.35 -5.96 -2.51
N SER A 381 19.09 -5.49 -2.49
CA SER A 381 18.70 -4.22 -3.11
C SER A 381 19.22 -3.03 -2.31
N LYS A 382 20.01 -2.17 -2.99
CA LYS A 382 20.51 -0.92 -2.42
C LYS A 382 19.37 0.04 -2.10
N GLU A 383 18.29 -0.01 -2.88
CA GLU A 383 17.08 0.79 -2.69
C GLU A 383 16.37 0.39 -1.39
N GLU A 384 16.16 -0.91 -1.14
CA GLU A 384 15.58 -1.41 0.12
C GLU A 384 16.44 -1.03 1.33
N VAL A 385 17.76 -1.20 1.25
CA VAL A 385 18.69 -0.78 2.31
C VAL A 385 18.59 0.73 2.57
N SER A 386 18.46 1.52 1.51
CA SER A 386 18.32 2.99 1.64
C SER A 386 17.00 3.37 2.30
N THR A 387 15.90 2.67 1.99
CA THR A 387 14.61 2.86 2.67
C THR A 387 14.73 2.56 4.16
N TRP A 388 15.38 1.46 4.55
CA TRP A 388 15.60 1.15 5.96
C TRP A 388 16.45 2.21 6.68
N LYS A 389 17.47 2.75 6.02
CA LYS A 389 18.29 3.84 6.56
C LYS A 389 17.51 5.14 6.73
N GLN A 390 16.55 5.43 5.86
CA GLN A 390 15.66 6.60 6.00
C GLN A 390 14.67 6.45 7.17
N LEU A 391 14.28 5.21 7.48
CA LEU A 391 13.42 4.87 8.60
C LEU A 391 14.18 4.69 9.92
N TRP A 392 15.50 4.93 9.92
CA TRP A 392 16.33 4.79 11.09
C TRP A 392 15.93 5.79 12.18
N PRO A 393 15.84 5.37 13.45
CA PRO A 393 15.46 6.28 14.52
C PRO A 393 16.52 7.36 14.74
N SER A 394 16.07 8.58 15.03
CA SER A 394 16.94 9.71 15.37
C SER A 394 17.63 9.56 16.73
N GLU A 395 17.12 8.69 17.60
CA GLU A 395 17.65 8.42 18.94
C GLU A 395 17.87 6.90 19.12
N VAL A 396 18.91 6.53 19.86
CA VAL A 396 19.19 5.13 20.18
C VAL A 396 18.25 4.67 21.29
N LEU A 397 17.63 3.50 21.13
CA LEU A 397 16.67 2.98 22.09
C LEU A 397 17.35 2.37 23.31
N GLU A 398 16.97 2.83 24.51
CA GLU A 398 17.40 2.25 25.80
C GLU A 398 16.89 0.82 26.03
#